data_AF-A0A1M6CLJ7-F1
#
_entry.id   AF-A0A1M6CLJ7-F1
#
_cell.length_a   1.000
_cell.length_b   1.000
_cell.length_c   1.000
_cell.angle_alpha   90.00
_cell.angle_beta   90.00
_cell.angle_gamma   90.00
#
_symmetry.space_group_name_H-M   'P 1'
#
loop_
_entity.id
_entity.type
_entity.pdbx_description
1 polymer ?
#
loop_
_entity_poly.entity_id
_entity_poly.type
_entity_poly.pdbx_seq_one_letter_code
_entity_poly.pdbx_strand_id
1 'polypeptide(L)'
;MPEILTRYGHSESTDDPNNEWVTRKLLAELRTEQFETPDDEHTQVSVSNEHWSVTAQVSGLITFDNMDLLEGEPSELPETMYLRDISDSELIEIWQAVIRVDQKALMAHPWKDFDDLPPCERDFYRNGA
;
A
#
# COMPACT_ATOMS: atom_id res chain seq x y z
N MET A 1 1.82 3.00 16.72
CA MET A 1 1.17 4.10 15.98
C MET A 1 1.37 3.82 14.50
N PRO A 2 0.38 4.12 13.63
CA PRO A 2 0.56 3.93 12.20
C PRO A 2 1.73 4.75 11.65
N GLU A 3 2.45 4.18 10.70
CA GLU A 3 3.60 4.75 10.03
C GLU A 3 3.39 4.74 8.52
N ILE A 4 3.89 5.78 7.86
CA ILE A 4 3.89 5.90 6.41
C ILE A 4 5.32 6.00 5.92
N LEU A 5 5.64 5.28 4.85
CA LEU A 5 6.94 5.28 4.21
C LEU A 5 6.81 5.71 2.74
N THR A 6 7.54 6.76 2.36
CA THR A 6 7.64 7.17 0.95
C THR A 6 8.73 6.38 0.23
N ARG A 7 8.74 6.47 -1.11
CA ARG A 7 9.75 5.83 -1.98
C ARG A 7 11.19 6.13 -1.54
N TYR A 8 11.45 7.36 -1.07
CA TYR A 8 12.79 7.84 -0.72
C TYR A 8 13.15 7.68 0.77
N GLY A 9 12.47 6.80 1.49
CA GLY A 9 12.80 6.45 2.87
C GLY A 9 12.41 7.49 3.91
N HIS A 10 11.57 8.46 3.56
CA HIS A 10 10.97 9.35 4.55
C HIS A 10 9.85 8.62 5.26
N SER A 11 9.94 8.53 6.59
CA SER A 11 8.89 7.98 7.45
C SER A 11 8.23 9.05 8.31
N GLU A 12 6.92 8.93 8.48
CA GLU A 12 6.12 9.79 9.36
C GLU A 12 5.04 8.97 10.06
N SER A 13 4.88 9.17 11.37
CA SER A 13 3.77 8.57 12.12
C SER A 13 2.51 9.43 11.97
N THR A 14 1.35 8.80 11.82
CA THR A 14 0.07 9.52 11.79
C THR A 14 -1.03 8.74 12.52
N ASP A 15 -1.91 9.46 13.20
CA ASP A 15 -3.15 8.94 13.79
C ASP A 15 -4.39 9.48 13.07
N ASP A 16 -4.23 10.41 12.13
CA ASP A 16 -5.32 10.95 11.33
C ASP A 16 -5.44 10.18 9.99
N PRO A 17 -6.46 9.31 9.83
CA PRO A 17 -6.69 8.59 8.58
C PRO A 17 -7.12 9.51 7.44
N ASN A 18 -7.62 10.71 7.73
CA ASN A 18 -8.02 11.68 6.71
C ASN A 18 -6.92 12.70 6.44
N ASN A 19 -5.70 12.46 6.91
CA ASN A 19 -4.57 13.33 6.64
C ASN A 19 -4.34 13.37 5.12
N GLU A 20 -4.86 14.43 4.50
CA GLU A 20 -4.76 14.64 3.05
C GLU A 20 -3.31 14.70 2.60
N TRP A 21 -2.40 15.12 3.49
CA TRP A 21 -0.98 15.14 3.21
C TRP A 21 -0.44 13.72 3.01
N VAL A 22 -0.87 12.77 3.84
CA VAL A 22 -0.45 11.36 3.74
C VAL A 22 -0.97 10.72 2.45
N THR A 23 -2.27 10.84 2.20
CA THR A 23 -2.91 10.19 1.05
C THR A 23 -2.51 10.80 -0.28
N ARG A 24 -2.38 12.15 -0.37
CA ARG A 24 -1.93 12.81 -1.61
C ARG A 24 -0.44 12.65 -1.86
N LYS A 25 0.41 12.66 -0.82
CA LYS A 25 1.87 12.56 -1.01
C LYS A 25 2.26 11.16 -1.48
N LEU A 26 1.71 10.10 -0.89
CA LEU A 26 2.02 8.73 -1.33
C LEU A 26 1.52 8.46 -2.75
N LEU A 27 0.32 8.95 -3.11
CA LEU A 27 -0.14 8.87 -4.49
C LEU A 27 0.75 9.67 -5.44
N ALA A 28 1.16 10.87 -5.06
CA ALA A 28 2.09 11.66 -5.86
C ALA A 28 3.40 10.89 -6.08
N GLU A 29 3.96 10.28 -5.03
CA GLU A 29 5.15 9.44 -5.10
C GLU A 29 4.98 8.25 -6.07
N LEU A 30 3.81 7.59 -6.08
CA LEU A 30 3.52 6.50 -7.02
C LEU A 30 3.38 6.98 -8.48
N ARG A 31 2.84 8.19 -8.68
CA ARG A 31 2.47 8.73 -10.00
C ARG A 31 3.57 9.55 -10.66
N THR A 32 4.47 10.15 -9.89
CA THR A 32 5.51 11.03 -10.43
C THR A 32 6.84 10.31 -10.56
N GLU A 33 7.53 10.61 -11.65
CA GLU A 33 8.95 10.32 -11.80
C GLU A 33 9.69 11.65 -11.76
N GLN A 34 10.60 11.79 -10.80
CA GLN A 34 11.33 13.04 -10.56
C GLN A 34 12.71 13.03 -11.20
N PHE A 35 13.16 11.86 -11.70
CA PHE A 35 14.46 11.68 -12.32
C PHE A 35 14.35 11.52 -13.84
N GLU A 36 15.41 11.88 -14.57
CA GLU A 36 15.47 11.71 -16.03
C GLU A 36 15.50 10.24 -16.46
N THR A 37 16.00 9.36 -15.59
CA THR A 37 15.96 7.90 -15.74
C THR A 37 15.01 7.33 -14.69
N PRO A 38 14.07 6.45 -15.06
CA PRO A 38 13.16 5.84 -14.09
C PRO A 38 13.91 5.19 -12.93
N ASP A 39 13.49 5.51 -11.70
CA ASP A 39 14.01 4.86 -10.51
C ASP A 39 13.33 3.51 -10.32
N ASP A 40 14.01 2.46 -10.77
CA ASP A 40 13.60 1.06 -10.63
C ASP A 40 13.96 0.47 -9.24
N GLU A 41 14.73 1.19 -8.41
CA GLU A 41 15.16 0.75 -7.07
C GLU A 41 14.14 1.16 -5.99
N HIS A 42 13.60 2.37 -6.10
CA HIS A 42 12.63 2.92 -5.15
C HIS A 42 11.26 3.03 -5.82
N THR A 43 10.54 1.91 -5.90
CA THR A 43 9.28 1.81 -6.65
C THR A 43 8.03 1.68 -5.77
N GLN A 44 8.19 1.75 -4.45
CA GLN A 44 7.13 1.42 -3.51
C GLN A 44 6.91 2.47 -2.42
N VAL A 45 5.67 2.56 -1.97
CA VAL A 45 5.26 3.28 -0.76
C VAL A 45 4.54 2.31 0.16
N SER A 46 4.55 2.57 1.46
CA SER A 46 3.79 1.74 2.40
C SER A 46 3.11 2.53 3.50
N VAL A 47 2.04 1.95 4.02
CA VAL A 47 1.36 2.38 5.24
C VAL A 47 1.26 1.15 6.13
N SER A 48 1.75 1.25 7.36
CA SER A 48 1.75 0.17 8.32
C SER A 48 1.22 0.61 9.68
N ASN A 49 0.80 -0.34 10.49
CA ASN A 49 0.59 -0.18 11.92
C ASN A 49 1.33 -1.35 12.64
N GLU A 50 1.03 -1.60 13.91
CA GLU A 50 1.66 -2.68 14.68
C GLU A 50 1.29 -4.09 14.17
N HIS A 51 0.14 -4.24 13.53
CA HIS A 51 -0.43 -5.52 13.12
C HIS A 51 -0.30 -5.78 11.62
N TRP A 52 -0.36 -4.73 10.79
CA TRP A 52 -0.55 -4.83 9.35
C TRP A 52 0.36 -3.86 8.60
N SER A 53 0.80 -4.27 7.42
CA SER A 53 1.50 -3.42 6.47
C SER A 53 0.84 -3.53 5.10
N VAL A 54 0.59 -2.40 4.44
CA VAL A 54 0.18 -2.36 3.04
C VAL A 54 1.23 -1.62 2.24
N THR A 55 1.82 -2.31 1.27
CA THR A 55 2.80 -1.77 0.33
C THR A 55 2.17 -1.65 -1.05
N ALA A 56 2.33 -0.51 -1.71
CA ALA A 56 1.90 -0.29 -3.09
C ALA A 56 3.11 0.05 -3.96
N GLN A 57 3.17 -0.51 -5.16
CA GLN A 57 4.24 -0.30 -6.13
C GLN A 57 3.75 0.46 -7.36
N VAL A 58 4.64 1.19 -8.04
CA VAL A 58 4.35 1.88 -9.31
C VAL A 58 3.80 0.95 -10.39
N SER A 59 4.13 -0.34 -10.32
CA SER A 59 3.65 -1.41 -11.21
C SER A 59 2.19 -1.83 -10.98
N GLY A 60 1.49 -1.16 -10.07
CA GLY A 60 0.11 -1.50 -9.74
C GLY A 60 -0.03 -2.65 -8.76
N LEU A 61 1.07 -3.27 -8.29
CA LEU A 61 1.02 -4.32 -7.26
C LEU A 61 0.78 -3.72 -5.87
N ILE A 62 -0.20 -4.25 -5.16
CA ILE A 62 -0.47 -3.93 -3.76
C ILE A 62 -0.32 -5.23 -2.98
N THR A 63 0.48 -5.19 -1.93
CA THR A 63 0.71 -6.30 -1.00
C THR A 63 0.22 -5.89 0.37
N PHE A 64 -0.60 -6.74 0.99
CA PHE A 64 -0.89 -6.72 2.41
C PHE A 64 -0.04 -7.79 3.09
N ASP A 65 0.63 -7.42 4.18
CA ASP A 65 1.38 -8.31 5.06
C ASP A 65 0.82 -8.21 6.48
N ASN A 66 0.54 -9.37 7.07
CA ASN A 66 0.07 -9.52 8.44
C ASN A 66 1.28 -9.69 9.39
N MET A 67 1.69 -8.59 10.00
CA MET A 67 2.85 -8.55 10.90
C MET A 67 2.67 -9.45 12.10
N ASP A 68 1.44 -9.60 12.63
CA ASP A 68 1.16 -10.50 13.75
C ASP A 68 1.62 -11.94 13.40
N LEU A 69 1.20 -12.47 12.24
CA LEU A 69 1.58 -13.82 11.82
C LEU A 69 3.07 -13.95 11.52
N LEU A 70 3.67 -12.92 10.89
CA LEU A 70 5.12 -12.89 10.61
C LEU A 70 5.96 -12.88 11.89
N GLU A 71 5.44 -12.31 12.98
CA GLU A 71 6.06 -12.28 14.30
C GLU A 71 5.69 -13.51 15.17
N GLY A 72 4.79 -14.38 14.68
CA GLY A 72 4.37 -15.61 15.34
C GLY A 72 3.18 -15.43 16.30
N GLU A 73 2.51 -14.28 16.26
CA GLU A 73 1.30 -13.98 17.00
C GLU A 73 0.05 -14.52 16.26
N PRO A 74 -0.97 -15.02 16.97
CA PRO A 74 -2.18 -15.54 16.33
C PRO A 74 -3.00 -14.44 15.64
N SER A 75 -3.45 -14.69 14.41
CA SER A 75 -4.34 -13.80 13.67
C SER A 75 -5.40 -14.57 12.88
N GLU A 76 -6.56 -13.95 12.64
CA GLU A 76 -7.63 -14.49 11.80
C GLU A 76 -7.46 -14.10 10.32
N LEU A 77 -6.57 -13.16 10.01
CA LEU A 77 -6.27 -12.74 8.65
C LEU A 77 -5.17 -13.61 8.03
N PRO A 78 -5.15 -13.81 6.70
CA PRO A 78 -4.04 -14.48 6.02
C PRO A 78 -2.69 -13.78 6.25
N GLU A 79 -1.58 -14.49 6.07
CA GLU A 79 -0.22 -13.95 6.24
C GLU A 79 0.09 -12.86 5.21
N THR A 80 -0.22 -13.11 3.94
CA THR A 80 -0.03 -12.16 2.85
C THR A 80 -1.20 -12.24 1.88
N MET A 81 -1.61 -11.10 1.34
CA MET A 81 -2.63 -11.04 0.28
C MET A 81 -2.31 -9.93 -0.72
N TYR A 82 -2.89 -10.01 -1.91
CA TYR A 82 -2.55 -9.10 -3.00
C TYR A 82 -3.76 -8.49 -3.69
N LEU A 83 -3.55 -7.30 -4.21
CA LEU A 83 -4.38 -6.65 -5.21
C LEU A 83 -3.48 -6.15 -6.34
N ARG A 84 -4.08 -5.89 -7.50
CA ARG A 84 -3.37 -5.31 -8.64
C ARG A 84 -4.27 -4.37 -9.41
N ASP A 85 -3.70 -3.28 -9.91
CA ASP A 85 -4.31 -2.32 -10.83
C ASP A 85 -5.62 -1.69 -10.30
N ILE A 86 -5.67 -1.40 -8.99
CA ILE A 86 -6.83 -0.76 -8.34
C ILE A 86 -6.79 0.76 -8.49
N SER A 87 -7.95 1.41 -8.31
CA SER A 87 -8.04 2.87 -8.38
C SER A 87 -7.38 3.57 -7.19
N ASP A 88 -7.00 4.84 -7.37
CA ASP A 88 -6.50 5.70 -6.28
C ASP A 88 -7.46 5.76 -5.09
N SER A 89 -8.76 5.81 -5.36
CA SER A 89 -9.78 5.81 -4.31
C SER A 89 -9.76 4.53 -3.49
N GLU A 90 -9.66 3.38 -4.14
CA GLU A 90 -9.59 2.08 -3.44
C GLU A 90 -8.29 1.97 -2.63
N LEU A 91 -7.16 2.42 -3.19
CA LEU A 91 -5.88 2.41 -2.48
C LEU A 91 -5.91 3.31 -1.24
N ILE A 92 -6.53 4.50 -1.35
CA ILE A 92 -6.72 5.40 -0.21
C ILE A 92 -7.59 4.72 0.86
N GLU A 93 -8.70 4.10 0.50
CA GLU A 93 -9.59 3.40 1.44
C GLU A 93 -8.84 2.32 2.22
N ILE A 94 -7.98 1.55 1.54
CA ILE A 94 -7.13 0.53 2.15
C ILE A 94 -6.15 1.16 3.16
N TRP A 95 -5.43 2.22 2.78
CA TRP A 95 -4.51 2.90 3.71
C TRP A 95 -5.24 3.49 4.92
N GLN A 96 -6.44 4.04 4.73
CA GLN A 96 -7.28 4.53 5.81
C GLN A 96 -7.70 3.41 6.77
N ALA A 97 -8.01 2.22 6.23
CA ALA A 97 -8.33 1.04 7.03
C ALA A 97 -7.12 0.62 7.89
N VAL A 98 -5.91 0.66 7.36
CA VAL A 98 -4.68 0.38 8.12
C VAL A 98 -4.48 1.41 9.25
N ILE A 99 -4.59 2.70 8.95
CA ILE A 99 -4.40 3.77 9.96
C ILE A 99 -5.45 3.64 11.10
N ARG A 100 -6.69 3.26 10.76
CA ARG A 100 -7.78 3.07 11.74
C ARG A 100 -7.74 1.74 12.47
N VAL A 101 -6.87 0.81 12.05
CA VAL A 101 -6.91 -0.59 12.48
C VAL A 101 -8.31 -1.21 12.22
N ASP A 102 -8.93 -0.85 11.09
CA ASP A 102 -10.27 -1.32 10.69
C ASP A 102 -10.15 -2.56 9.79
N GLN A 103 -10.08 -3.72 10.42
CA GLN A 103 -10.02 -5.02 9.73
C GLN A 103 -11.19 -5.22 8.76
N LYS A 104 -12.39 -4.76 9.14
CA LYS A 104 -13.60 -4.99 8.34
C LYS A 104 -13.54 -4.19 7.05
N ALA A 105 -13.13 -2.93 7.11
CA ALA A 105 -12.91 -2.10 5.93
C ALA A 105 -11.81 -2.70 5.05
N LEU A 106 -10.69 -3.11 5.66
CA LEU A 106 -9.59 -3.72 4.93
C LEU A 106 -10.02 -4.98 4.17
N MET A 107 -10.80 -5.86 4.79
CA MET A 107 -11.29 -7.10 4.18
C MET A 107 -12.48 -6.92 3.22
N ALA A 108 -13.00 -5.70 3.05
CA ALA A 108 -14.07 -5.45 2.07
C ALA A 108 -13.57 -5.47 0.62
N HIS A 109 -12.26 -5.36 0.42
CA HIS A 109 -11.63 -5.41 -0.90
C HIS A 109 -11.43 -6.85 -1.38
N PRO A 110 -11.42 -7.11 -2.70
CA PRO A 110 -11.35 -8.46 -3.27
C PRO A 110 -9.90 -8.97 -3.31
N TRP A 111 -9.28 -9.10 -2.14
CA TRP A 111 -7.93 -9.63 -1.98
C TRP A 111 -7.78 -11.03 -2.62
N LYS A 112 -6.62 -11.31 -3.19
CA LYS A 112 -6.31 -12.53 -3.92
C LYS A 112 -4.95 -13.11 -3.54
N ASP A 113 -4.75 -14.37 -3.90
CA ASP A 113 -3.42 -14.96 -3.98
C ASP A 113 -2.64 -14.36 -5.17
N PHE A 114 -1.30 -14.38 -5.09
CA PHE A 114 -0.45 -13.77 -6.11
C PHE A 114 -0.68 -14.38 -7.50
N ASP A 115 -0.91 -15.68 -7.57
CA ASP A 115 -1.11 -16.43 -8.82
C ASP A 115 -2.43 -16.08 -9.53
N ASP A 116 -3.38 -15.46 -8.81
CA ASP A 116 -4.69 -15.03 -9.33
C ASP A 116 -4.71 -13.56 -9.79
N LEU A 117 -3.57 -12.88 -9.74
CA LEU A 117 -3.44 -11.50 -10.20
C LEU A 117 -3.38 -11.40 -11.74
N PRO A 118 -3.87 -10.30 -12.32
CA PRO A 118 -3.66 -10.02 -13.74
C PRO A 118 -2.15 -9.87 -14.06
N PRO A 119 -1.77 -9.96 -15.35
CA PRO A 119 -0.38 -9.75 -15.78
C PRO A 119 0.18 -8.41 -15.30
N CYS A 120 1.49 -8.37 -15.05
CA CYS A 120 2.17 -7.16 -14.58
C CYS A 120 2.28 -6.08 -15.67
N GLU A 121 1.88 -4.86 -15.33
CA GLU A 121 2.21 -3.64 -16.08
C GLU A 121 3.33 -2.89 -15.35
N ARG A 122 4.40 -2.48 -16.06
CA ARG A 122 5.60 -1.93 -15.42
C ARG A 122 5.33 -0.61 -14.66
N ASP A 123 4.47 0.24 -15.20
CA ASP A 123 4.29 1.63 -14.76
C ASP A 123 2.79 2.01 -14.65
N PHE A 124 1.94 1.10 -14.14
CA PHE A 124 0.49 1.28 -14.04
C PHE A 124 0.09 2.68 -13.51
N TYR A 125 0.57 3.06 -12.32
CA TYR A 125 0.20 4.33 -11.70
C TYR A 125 0.77 5.56 -12.42
N ARG A 126 1.88 5.41 -13.15
CA ARG A 126 2.49 6.52 -13.92
C ARG A 126 1.85 6.69 -15.30
N ASN A 127 1.28 5.63 -15.87
CA ASN A 127 0.69 5.63 -17.21
C ASN A 127 -0.79 6.05 -17.22
N GLY A 128 -1.52 5.83 -16.12
CA GLY A 128 -2.94 6.18 -16.02
C GLY A 128 -3.16 7.58 -15.44
N ALA A 129 -3.03 8.64 -16.25
CA ALA A 129 -3.43 10.01 -15.89
C ALA A 129 -4.94 10.25 -16.15
#